data_AF-A0A2H6GYB2-F1
#
_entry.id   AF-A0A2H6GYB2-F1
#
_cell.length_a   1.000
_cell.length_b   1.000
_cell.length_c   1.000
_cell.angle_alpha   90.00
_cell.angle_beta   90.00
_cell.angle_gamma   90.00
#
_symmetry.space_group_name_H-M   'P 1'
#
loop_
_entity.id
_entity.type
_entity.pdbx_description
1 polymer ?
#
loop_
_entity_poly.entity_id
_entity_poly.type
_entity_poly.pdbx_seq_one_letter_code
_entity_poly.pdbx_strand_id
1 'polypeptide(L)'
;MPVISKSKSDNEVGKALSALIHEINKGLGQTGGLISNIECDVTAGPFDATVSISVFIDGDAPREKHIIGVNEKGYSRENSMAKAEKQVNSALEAFDGTIAGSYVTTMSSLPGRVYTTIIVALNGEGLNKNTVVDSEVRRKRIKKGLELLGNDPTVINVARLANTFGVSRTMIYKDLEYLGFKRS
;
A
#
# COMPACT_ATOMS: atom_id res chain seq x y z
N MET A 1 14.86 -3.72 5.66
CA MET A 1 14.21 -2.71 4.80
C MET A 1 14.40 -3.16 3.37
N PRO A 2 13.41 -3.82 2.74
CA PRO A 2 13.49 -4.18 1.33
C PRO A 2 13.14 -2.99 0.41
N VAL A 3 13.64 -3.06 -0.83
CA VAL A 3 13.29 -2.15 -1.93
C VAL A 3 12.70 -2.98 -3.05
N ILE A 4 11.56 -2.55 -3.60
CA ILE A 4 10.95 -3.13 -4.80
C ILE A 4 11.09 -2.11 -5.92
N SER A 5 11.95 -2.39 -6.91
CA SER A 5 12.12 -1.53 -8.08
C SER A 5 11.74 -2.28 -9.35
N LYS A 6 10.93 -1.64 -10.19
CA LYS A 6 10.44 -2.19 -11.46
C LYS A 6 10.34 -1.08 -12.50
N SER A 7 10.49 -1.47 -13.76
CA SER A 7 10.32 -0.58 -14.90
C SER A 7 9.56 -1.28 -16.02
N LYS A 8 8.75 -0.54 -16.76
CA LYS A 8 8.05 -0.99 -17.97
C LYS A 8 8.12 0.09 -19.03
N SER A 9 8.23 -0.36 -20.28
CA SER A 9 8.14 0.49 -21.45
C SER A 9 6.98 0.05 -22.33
N ASP A 10 6.32 1.00 -22.98
CA ASP A 10 5.23 0.79 -23.93
C ASP A 10 5.20 1.95 -24.94
N ASN A 11 4.30 1.94 -25.91
CA ASN A 11 4.08 3.08 -26.81
C ASN A 11 3.21 4.20 -26.20
N GLU A 12 2.55 3.93 -25.08
CA GLU A 12 1.79 4.92 -24.32
C GLU A 12 2.12 4.85 -22.82
N VAL A 13 2.34 6.01 -22.20
CA VAL A 13 2.63 6.11 -20.74
C VAL A 13 1.57 5.37 -19.91
N GLY A 14 0.29 5.54 -20.24
CA GLY A 14 -0.80 4.86 -19.52
C GLY A 14 -0.69 3.33 -19.53
N LYS A 15 -0.32 2.73 -20.67
CA LYS A 15 -0.16 1.27 -20.76
C LYS A 15 1.04 0.77 -19.97
N ALA A 16 2.19 1.44 -20.11
CA ALA A 16 3.38 1.15 -19.33
C ALA A 16 3.10 1.25 -17.83
N LEU A 17 2.39 2.30 -17.41
CA LEU A 17 1.99 2.55 -16.03
C LEU A 17 1.07 1.45 -15.49
N SER A 18 0.00 1.11 -16.20
CA SER A 18 -0.94 0.07 -15.76
C SER A 18 -0.26 -1.30 -15.61
N ALA A 19 0.59 -1.67 -16.58
CA ALA A 19 1.34 -2.92 -16.52
C ALA A 19 2.32 -2.95 -15.33
N LEU A 20 3.02 -1.84 -15.08
CA LEU A 20 3.97 -1.71 -13.98
C LEU A 20 3.28 -1.80 -12.62
N ILE A 21 2.18 -1.08 -12.43
CA ILE A 21 1.41 -1.06 -11.19
C ILE A 21 0.92 -2.47 -10.85
N HIS A 22 0.42 -3.21 -11.83
CA HIS A 22 -0.01 -4.59 -11.61
C HIS A 22 1.15 -5.46 -11.06
N GLU A 23 2.35 -5.35 -11.65
CA GLU A 23 3.51 -6.12 -11.21
C GLU A 23 4.00 -5.71 -9.81
N ILE A 24 4.04 -4.40 -9.53
CA ILE A 24 4.46 -3.89 -8.21
C ILE A 24 3.47 -4.27 -7.12
N ASN A 25 2.16 -4.11 -7.36
CA ASN A 25 1.14 -4.47 -6.38
C ASN A 25 1.17 -5.97 -6.04
N LYS A 26 1.47 -6.83 -7.02
CA LYS A 26 1.70 -8.25 -6.76
C LYS A 26 2.90 -8.48 -5.82
N GLY A 27 4.00 -7.76 -6.03
CA GLY A 27 5.18 -7.82 -5.15
C GLY A 27 4.92 -7.27 -3.75
N LEU A 28 4.15 -6.17 -3.65
CA LEU A 28 3.77 -5.57 -2.37
C LEU A 28 2.87 -6.49 -1.54
N GLY A 29 1.97 -7.24 -2.17
CA GLY A 29 1.12 -8.22 -1.50
C GLY A 29 1.91 -9.39 -0.88
N GLN A 30 3.13 -9.64 -1.35
CA GLN A 30 4.02 -10.70 -0.84
C GLN A 30 5.06 -10.19 0.16
N THR A 31 5.17 -8.87 0.33
CA THR A 31 6.21 -8.26 1.16
C THR A 31 5.61 -7.68 2.44
N GLY A 32 6.15 -8.06 3.60
CA GLY A 32 5.77 -7.45 4.88
C GLY A 32 6.28 -6.02 5.02
N GLY A 33 5.78 -5.27 6.01
CA GLY A 33 6.16 -3.87 6.26
C GLY A 33 5.20 -2.85 5.65
N LEU A 34 5.53 -1.57 5.82
CA LEU A 34 4.81 -0.41 5.30
C LEU A 34 5.66 0.28 4.22
N ILE A 35 5.01 0.89 3.24
CA ILE A 35 5.70 1.79 2.32
C ILE A 35 6.18 3.00 3.12
N SER A 36 7.48 3.26 3.12
CA SER A 36 8.09 4.44 3.77
C SER A 36 8.38 5.55 2.77
N ASN A 37 8.65 5.21 1.51
CA ASN A 37 8.85 6.17 0.45
C ASN A 37 8.58 5.54 -0.94
N ILE A 38 8.35 6.40 -1.93
CA ILE A 38 8.39 6.04 -3.34
C ILE A 38 9.28 6.98 -4.13
N GLU A 39 9.94 6.43 -5.13
CA GLU A 39 10.61 7.19 -6.18
C GLU A 39 10.04 6.74 -7.51
N CYS A 40 9.73 7.71 -8.37
CA CYS A 40 9.10 7.45 -9.65
C CYS A 40 9.81 8.26 -10.74
N ASP A 41 9.93 7.65 -11.91
CA ASP A 41 10.39 8.30 -13.12
C ASP A 41 9.45 7.95 -14.27
N VAL A 42 9.04 8.96 -15.03
CA VAL A 42 8.13 8.83 -16.16
C VAL A 42 8.72 9.60 -17.32
N THR A 43 9.02 8.88 -18.39
CA THR A 43 9.57 9.44 -19.63
C THR A 43 8.65 9.10 -20.80
N ALA A 44 8.53 10.03 -21.73
CA ALA A 44 7.74 9.88 -22.94
C ALA A 44 8.50 10.48 -24.11
N GLY A 45 8.84 9.64 -25.08
CA GLY A 45 9.45 9.98 -26.35
C GLY A 45 8.46 9.84 -27.53
N PRO A 46 8.92 10.09 -28.76
CA PRO A 46 8.07 10.01 -29.95
C PRO A 46 7.56 8.59 -30.27
N PHE A 47 8.26 7.56 -29.80
CA PHE A 47 7.98 6.16 -30.15
C PHE A 47 7.83 5.24 -28.94
N ASP A 48 8.27 5.70 -27.77
CA ASP A 48 8.33 4.92 -26.55
C ASP A 48 8.01 5.77 -25.33
N ALA A 49 7.49 5.12 -24.29
CA ALA A 49 7.24 5.67 -22.99
C ALA A 49 7.73 4.68 -21.95
N THR A 50 8.46 5.15 -20.95
CA THR A 50 8.97 4.32 -19.87
C THR A 50 8.49 4.85 -18.53
N VAL A 51 8.05 3.94 -17.67
CA VAL A 51 7.67 4.22 -16.29
C VAL A 51 8.53 3.35 -15.39
N SER A 52 9.15 3.95 -14.39
CA SER A 52 9.92 3.26 -13.36
C SER A 52 9.41 3.67 -11.99
N ILE A 53 9.23 2.71 -11.10
CA ILE A 53 8.79 2.94 -9.72
C ILE A 53 9.67 2.11 -8.79
N SER A 54 10.23 2.77 -7.80
CA SER A 54 10.95 2.17 -6.67
C SER A 54 10.16 2.42 -5.39
N VAL A 55 9.87 1.36 -4.65
CA VAL A 55 9.12 1.40 -3.39
C VAL A 55 10.03 0.95 -2.26
N PHE A 56 10.17 1.80 -1.25
CA PHE A 56 10.97 1.54 -0.05
C PHE A 56 10.04 1.05 1.06
N ILE A 57 10.42 -0.04 1.73
CA ILE A 57 9.55 -0.70 2.70
C ILE A 57 10.27 -0.83 4.05
N ASP A 58 9.56 -0.41 5.10
CA ASP A 58 10.03 -0.45 6.48
C ASP A 58 9.24 -1.44 7.34
N GLY A 59 9.98 -2.14 8.20
CA GLY A 59 9.45 -3.21 9.04
C GLY A 59 9.22 -4.52 8.26
N ASP A 60 8.57 -5.48 8.93
CA ASP A 60 8.33 -6.84 8.45
C ASP A 60 6.89 -7.31 8.65
N ALA A 61 6.08 -6.55 9.39
CA ALA A 61 4.72 -6.93 9.72
C ALA A 61 3.83 -6.95 8.47
N PRO A 62 3.10 -8.06 8.18
CA PRO A 62 2.06 -8.06 7.15
C PRO A 62 1.12 -6.85 7.27
N ARG A 63 1.04 -6.07 6.21
CA ARG A 63 0.22 -4.87 6.08
C ARG A 63 -0.23 -4.74 4.63
N GLU A 64 -1.47 -4.35 4.45
CA GLU A 64 -2.00 -4.02 3.14
C GLU A 64 -1.28 -2.78 2.61
N LYS A 65 -0.85 -2.87 1.35
CA LYS A 65 -0.10 -1.85 0.64
C LYS A 65 -0.58 -1.81 -0.80
N HIS A 66 -0.65 -0.63 -1.38
CA HIS A 66 -1.08 -0.49 -2.76
C HIS A 66 -0.40 0.72 -3.42
N ILE A 67 -0.17 0.62 -4.72
CA ILE A 67 0.17 1.73 -5.60
C ILE A 67 -1.02 1.96 -6.51
N ILE A 68 -1.53 3.18 -6.52
CA ILE A 68 -2.49 3.67 -7.51
C ILE A 68 -1.72 4.54 -8.50
N GLY A 69 -2.08 4.48 -9.78
CA GLY A 69 -1.58 5.45 -10.73
C GLY A 69 -2.51 5.62 -11.91
N VAL A 70 -2.60 6.86 -12.35
CA VAL A 70 -3.46 7.31 -13.45
C VAL A 70 -2.62 8.10 -14.44
N ASN A 71 -2.97 8.01 -15.72
CA ASN A 71 -2.38 8.84 -16.77
C ASN A 71 -3.52 9.37 -17.65
N GLU A 72 -3.76 10.67 -17.58
CA GLU A 72 -4.91 11.29 -18.24
C GLU A 72 -4.51 12.32 -19.28
N LYS A 73 -5.20 12.27 -20.42
CA LYS A 73 -4.99 13.18 -21.57
C LYS A 73 -5.94 14.38 -21.48
N GLY A 74 -5.42 15.57 -21.77
CA GLY A 74 -6.18 16.83 -21.77
C GLY A 74 -5.75 17.76 -22.88
N TYR A 75 -6.62 18.72 -23.18
CA TYR A 75 -6.35 19.82 -24.13
C TYR A 75 -5.53 20.95 -23.49
N SER A 76 -5.42 20.97 -22.16
CA SER A 76 -4.55 21.85 -21.38
C SER A 76 -4.03 21.09 -20.16
N ARG A 77 -3.03 21.67 -19.48
CA ARG A 77 -2.49 21.16 -18.22
C ARG A 77 -3.55 21.07 -17.13
N GLU A 78 -4.38 22.10 -17.01
CA GLU A 78 -5.46 22.18 -16.03
C GLU A 78 -6.50 21.10 -16.31
N ASN A 79 -6.84 20.89 -17.58
CA ASN A 79 -7.80 19.86 -17.97
C ASN A 79 -7.28 18.44 -17.70
N SER A 80 -6.03 18.13 -18.07
CA SER A 80 -5.45 16.81 -17.80
C SER A 80 -5.28 16.57 -16.30
N MET A 81 -4.88 17.60 -15.54
CA MET A 81 -4.76 17.53 -14.08
C MET A 81 -6.11 17.24 -13.42
N ALA A 82 -7.16 18.00 -13.76
CA ALA A 82 -8.49 17.80 -13.17
C ALA A 82 -9.06 16.40 -13.44
N LYS A 83 -8.82 15.85 -14.63
CA LYS A 83 -9.21 14.45 -14.95
C LYS A 83 -8.43 13.44 -14.12
N ALA A 84 -7.11 13.60 -14.03
CA ALA A 84 -6.24 12.72 -13.25
C ALA A 84 -6.62 12.75 -11.76
N GLU A 85 -6.81 13.94 -11.21
CA GLU A 85 -7.21 14.15 -9.81
C GLU A 85 -8.55 13.48 -9.51
N LYS A 86 -9.56 13.67 -10.38
CA LYS A 86 -10.86 13.02 -10.23
C LYS A 86 -10.73 11.50 -10.15
N GLN A 87 -9.94 10.89 -11.04
CA GLN A 87 -9.78 9.43 -11.04
C GLN A 87 -9.00 8.92 -9.83
N VAL A 88 -7.93 9.60 -9.42
CA VAL A 88 -7.18 9.23 -8.21
C VAL A 88 -8.05 9.35 -6.98
N ASN A 89 -8.79 10.45 -6.82
CA ASN A 89 -9.64 10.64 -5.65
C ASN A 89 -10.74 9.57 -5.57
N SER A 90 -11.38 9.21 -6.69
CA SER A 90 -12.34 8.10 -6.69
C SER A 90 -11.70 6.75 -6.31
N ALA A 91 -10.45 6.51 -6.69
CA ALA A 91 -9.73 5.30 -6.29
C ALA A 91 -9.28 5.34 -4.82
N LEU A 92 -8.95 6.52 -4.28
CA LEU A 92 -8.60 6.72 -2.88
C LEU A 92 -9.82 6.56 -1.96
N GLU A 93 -11.00 7.03 -2.37
CA GLU A 93 -12.25 6.86 -1.61
C GLU A 93 -12.60 5.38 -1.36
N ALA A 94 -12.16 4.50 -2.25
CA ALA A 94 -12.37 3.05 -2.13
C ALA A 94 -11.34 2.35 -1.20
N PHE A 95 -10.32 3.06 -0.74
CA PHE A 95 -9.20 2.49 0.03
C PHE A 95 -9.16 3.03 1.46
N ASP A 96 -9.27 2.13 2.44
CA ASP A 96 -9.17 2.47 3.86
C ASP A 96 -7.70 2.48 4.31
N GLY A 97 -7.09 3.67 4.34
CA GLY A 97 -5.65 3.79 4.58
C GLY A 97 -5.09 5.21 4.59
N THR A 98 -3.77 5.28 4.51
CA THR A 98 -2.98 6.52 4.52
C THR A 98 -2.09 6.61 3.28
N ILE A 99 -1.88 7.83 2.79
CA ILE A 99 -0.93 8.10 1.72
C ILE A 99 0.49 8.08 2.29
N ALA A 100 1.32 7.18 1.76
CA ALA A 100 2.72 7.02 2.12
C ALA A 100 3.66 7.88 1.26
N GLY A 101 3.22 8.25 0.06
CA GLY A 101 3.99 9.06 -0.88
C GLY A 101 3.22 9.30 -2.16
N SER A 102 3.63 10.31 -2.91
CA SER A 102 3.00 10.65 -4.19
C SER A 102 4.03 11.17 -5.18
N TYR A 103 3.71 10.99 -6.46
CA TYR A 103 4.44 11.55 -7.58
C TYR A 103 3.45 12.11 -8.59
N VAL A 104 3.70 13.31 -9.06
CA VAL A 104 2.87 13.98 -10.07
C VAL A 104 3.78 14.57 -11.13
N THR A 105 3.49 14.27 -12.39
CA THR A 105 4.15 14.92 -13.52
C THR A 105 3.14 15.29 -14.58
N THR A 106 3.43 16.36 -15.31
CA THR A 106 2.67 16.77 -16.48
C THR A 106 3.62 16.95 -17.65
N MET A 107 3.34 16.24 -18.74
CA MET A 107 4.14 16.27 -19.96
C MET A 107 3.28 16.75 -21.12
N SER A 108 3.90 17.45 -22.06
CA SER A 108 3.26 17.79 -23.34
C SER A 108 3.92 16.94 -24.42
N SER A 109 3.14 16.17 -25.18
CA SER A 109 3.67 15.37 -26.29
C SER A 109 3.05 15.82 -27.60
N LEU A 110 3.89 16.20 -28.59
CA LEU A 110 3.47 16.66 -29.93
C LEU A 110 2.44 17.81 -29.87
N PRO A 111 2.10 18.51 -30.97
CA PRO A 111 1.30 19.73 -30.87
C PRO A 111 -0.12 19.44 -30.34
N GLY A 112 -0.42 19.95 -29.13
CA GLY A 112 -1.78 20.05 -28.61
C GLY A 112 -2.28 18.95 -27.64
N ARG A 113 -1.42 18.05 -27.16
CA ARG A 113 -1.82 17.06 -26.13
C ARG A 113 -0.98 17.16 -24.86
N VAL A 114 -1.65 17.36 -23.74
CA VAL A 114 -1.06 17.40 -22.40
C VAL A 114 -1.49 16.17 -21.63
N TYR A 115 -0.57 15.56 -20.90
CA TYR A 115 -0.78 14.34 -20.15
C TYR A 115 -0.38 14.59 -18.71
N THR A 116 -1.25 14.26 -17.76
CA THR A 116 -0.92 14.27 -16.34
C THR A 116 -0.86 12.84 -15.84
N THR A 117 0.26 12.48 -15.24
CA THR A 117 0.43 11.23 -14.50
C THR A 117 0.45 11.52 -13.01
N ILE A 118 -0.40 10.84 -12.25
CA ILE A 118 -0.38 10.84 -10.78
C ILE A 118 -0.15 9.41 -10.33
N ILE A 119 0.80 9.20 -9.42
CA ILE A 119 1.09 7.92 -8.76
C ILE A 119 1.02 8.16 -7.26
N VAL A 120 0.28 7.33 -6.54
CA VAL A 120 0.08 7.44 -5.09
C VAL A 120 0.37 6.09 -4.45
N ALA A 121 1.20 6.11 -3.40
CA ALA A 121 1.45 4.95 -2.56
C ALA A 121 0.60 4.99 -1.30
N LEU A 122 0.05 3.83 -0.96
CA LEU A 122 -0.92 3.67 0.11
C LEU A 122 -0.49 2.57 1.08
N ASN A 123 -0.69 2.86 2.35
CA ASN A 123 -0.62 1.90 3.44
C ASN A 123 -2.03 1.72 4.02
N GLY A 124 -2.54 0.49 4.04
CA GLY A 124 -3.86 0.20 4.60
C GLY A 124 -3.89 0.32 6.13
N GLU A 125 -5.01 0.79 6.67
CA GLU A 125 -5.23 0.80 8.11
C GLU A 125 -5.55 -0.61 8.63
N GLY A 126 -4.65 -1.16 9.44
CA GLY A 126 -4.85 -2.44 10.12
C GLY A 126 -4.35 -3.68 9.38
N LEU A 127 -4.73 -4.84 9.90
CA LEU A 127 -4.64 -6.12 9.20
C LEU A 127 -5.94 -6.23 8.39
N ASN A 128 -5.84 -6.55 7.10
CA ASN A 128 -7.02 -6.73 6.26
C ASN A 128 -7.96 -7.74 6.97
N LYS A 129 -9.21 -7.35 7.22
CA LYS A 129 -10.19 -8.11 8.03
C LYS A 129 -10.44 -9.52 7.49
N ASN A 130 -10.14 -9.74 6.21
CA ASN A 130 -10.27 -11.03 5.53
C ASN A 130 -8.98 -11.85 5.48
N THR A 131 -7.84 -11.30 5.94
CA THR A 131 -6.64 -12.09 6.12
C THR A 131 -6.83 -12.94 7.36
N VAL A 132 -7.02 -14.24 7.18
CA VAL A 132 -6.82 -15.23 8.25
C VAL A 132 -5.38 -15.09 8.70
N VAL A 133 -5.17 -14.32 9.77
CA VAL A 133 -3.83 -14.15 10.33
C VAL A 133 -3.45 -15.49 10.92
N ASP A 134 -2.40 -16.08 10.36
CA ASP A 134 -1.83 -17.33 10.86
C ASP A 134 -1.63 -17.26 12.38
N SER A 135 -1.92 -18.37 13.06
CA SER A 135 -1.93 -18.42 14.52
C SER A 135 -0.57 -18.06 15.13
N GLU A 136 0.53 -18.41 14.47
CA GLU A 136 1.89 -18.11 14.92
C GLU A 136 2.20 -16.61 14.76
N VAL A 137 1.83 -16.03 13.63
CA VAL A 137 1.98 -14.58 13.36
C VAL A 137 1.17 -13.76 14.36
N ARG A 138 -0.08 -14.18 14.64
CA ARG A 138 -0.94 -13.51 15.62
C ARG A 138 -0.32 -13.56 17.02
N ARG A 139 0.13 -14.74 17.47
CA ARG A 139 0.80 -14.91 18.78
C ARG A 139 2.07 -14.08 18.90
N LYS A 140 2.90 -14.04 17.85
CA LYS A 140 4.13 -13.23 17.83
C LYS A 140 3.82 -11.74 18.02
N ARG A 141 2.76 -11.24 17.38
CA ARG A 141 2.30 -9.85 17.53
C ARG A 141 1.72 -9.56 18.91
N ILE A 142 0.92 -10.48 19.45
CA ILE A 142 0.39 -10.38 20.82
C ILE A 142 1.54 -10.29 21.81
N LYS A 143 2.52 -11.20 21.71
CA LYS A 143 3.71 -11.22 22.58
C LYS A 143 4.48 -9.91 22.52
N LYS A 144 4.80 -9.41 21.32
CA LYS A 144 5.52 -8.14 21.17
C LYS A 144 4.73 -6.94 21.72
N GLY A 145 3.41 -6.92 21.54
CA GLY A 145 2.54 -5.91 22.14
C GLY A 145 2.55 -5.95 23.67
N LEU A 146 2.54 -7.16 24.25
CA LEU A 146 2.64 -7.35 25.70
C LEU A 146 4.01 -6.91 26.25
N GLU A 147 5.10 -7.26 25.56
CA GLU A 147 6.46 -6.85 25.96
C GLU A 147 6.58 -5.32 26.08
N LEU A 148 5.96 -4.56 25.16
CA LEU A 148 5.93 -3.09 25.23
C LEU A 148 5.07 -2.54 26.38
N LEU A 149 4.12 -3.34 26.88
CA LEU A 149 3.20 -2.98 27.95
C LEU A 149 3.58 -3.63 29.29
N GLY A 150 4.86 -3.98 29.46
CA GLY A 150 5.39 -4.54 30.71
C GLY A 150 4.99 -5.99 30.97
N ASN A 151 4.61 -6.74 29.93
CA ASN A 151 4.14 -8.12 29.99
C ASN A 151 2.89 -8.35 30.86
N ASP A 152 2.08 -7.31 31.09
CA ASP A 152 0.82 -7.42 31.82
C ASP A 152 -0.34 -7.75 30.85
N PRO A 153 -0.93 -8.96 30.89
CA PRO A 153 -2.04 -9.31 30.01
C PRO A 153 -3.37 -8.64 30.39
N THR A 154 -3.49 -8.02 31.57
CA THR A 154 -4.73 -7.37 32.02
C THR A 154 -4.98 -6.05 31.27
N VAL A 155 -3.93 -5.40 30.78
CA VAL A 155 -4.01 -4.14 30.02
C VAL A 155 -4.57 -4.32 28.60
N ILE A 156 -4.65 -5.56 28.10
CA ILE A 156 -5.17 -5.84 26.76
C ILE A 156 -6.70 -5.80 26.74
N ASN A 157 -7.28 -5.04 25.80
CA ASN A 157 -8.69 -5.21 25.45
C ASN A 157 -8.87 -6.39 24.49
N VAL A 158 -9.23 -7.57 25.02
CA VAL A 158 -9.41 -8.82 24.25
C VAL A 158 -10.45 -8.66 23.14
N ALA A 159 -11.53 -7.91 23.37
CA ALA A 159 -12.57 -7.69 22.37
C ALA A 159 -12.04 -6.88 21.18
N ARG A 160 -11.28 -5.82 21.46
CA ARG A 160 -10.63 -5.01 20.42
C ARG A 160 -9.60 -5.83 19.66
N LEU A 161 -8.83 -6.65 20.36
CA LEU A 161 -7.79 -7.48 19.78
C LEU A 161 -8.38 -8.58 18.87
N ALA A 162 -9.47 -9.22 19.30
CA ALA A 162 -10.25 -10.17 18.50
C ALA A 162 -10.73 -9.53 17.19
N ASN A 163 -11.29 -8.31 17.27
CA ASN A 163 -11.71 -7.55 16.09
C ASN A 163 -10.52 -7.19 15.18
N THR A 164 -9.37 -6.79 15.74
CA THR A 164 -8.16 -6.46 14.95
C THR A 164 -7.62 -7.66 14.18
N PHE A 165 -7.73 -8.86 14.74
CA PHE A 165 -7.22 -10.09 14.11
C PHE A 165 -8.29 -10.87 13.34
N GLY A 166 -9.54 -10.41 13.30
CA GLY A 166 -10.64 -11.11 12.64
C GLY A 166 -10.95 -12.48 13.25
N VAL A 167 -10.70 -12.67 14.55
CA VAL A 167 -10.90 -13.95 15.26
C VAL A 167 -11.85 -13.81 16.44
N SER A 168 -12.32 -14.93 16.99
CA SER A 168 -13.13 -14.91 18.20
C SER A 168 -12.32 -14.51 19.44
N ARG A 169 -12.98 -13.95 20.45
CA ARG A 169 -12.37 -13.67 21.77
C ARG A 169 -11.76 -14.92 22.38
N THR A 170 -12.43 -16.07 22.23
CA THR A 170 -11.96 -17.38 22.68
C THR A 170 -10.61 -17.75 22.06
N MET A 171 -10.41 -17.43 20.77
CA MET A 171 -9.12 -17.67 20.12
C MET A 171 -8.01 -16.83 20.74
N ILE A 172 -8.29 -15.55 21.03
CA ILE A 172 -7.32 -14.67 21.70
C ILE A 172 -6.99 -15.17 23.11
N TYR A 173 -7.97 -15.68 23.86
CA TYR A 173 -7.70 -16.30 25.16
C TYR A 173 -6.76 -17.51 25.04
N LYS A 174 -7.01 -18.41 24.08
CA LYS A 174 -6.13 -19.56 23.82
C LYS A 174 -4.71 -19.14 23.42
N ASP A 175 -4.59 -18.07 22.64
CA ASP A 175 -3.28 -17.55 22.23
C ASP A 175 -2.51 -16.94 23.41
N LEU A 176 -3.20 -16.23 24.32
CA LEU A 176 -2.58 -15.72 25.55
C LEU A 176 -2.14 -16.85 26.47
N GLU A 177 -2.97 -17.88 26.66
CA GLU A 177 -2.63 -19.07 27.44
C GLU A 177 -1.42 -19.79 26.85
N TYR A 178 -1.39 -19.97 25.53
CA TYR A 178 -0.26 -20.57 24.82
C TYR A 178 1.05 -19.80 25.04
N LEU A 179 0.96 -18.47 25.12
CA LEU A 179 2.09 -17.59 25.40
C LEU A 179 2.48 -17.55 26.89
N GLY A 180 1.80 -18.29 27.76
CA GLY A 180 2.07 -18.36 29.18
C GLY A 180 1.39 -17.27 30.01
N PHE A 181 0.52 -16.46 29.42
CA PHE A 181 -0.21 -15.42 30.11
C PHE A 181 -1.54 -15.98 30.65
N LYS A 182 -1.69 -16.03 31.97
CA LYS A 182 -2.96 -16.34 32.62
C LYS A 182 -3.61 -15.05 33.11
N ARG A 183 -4.88 -14.85 32.78
CA ARG A 183 -5.72 -13.91 33.52
C ARG A 183 -6.31 -14.67 34.70
N SER A 184 -5.95 -14.27 35.91
CA SER A 184 -6.66 -14.63 37.15
C SER A 184 -8.05 -14.00 37.15
#